data_AF-A0A1H3TTC6-F1
#
_entry.id   AF-A0A1H3TTC6-F1
#
_cell.length_a   1.000
_cell.length_b   1.000
_cell.length_c   1.000
_cell.angle_alpha   90.00
_cell.angle_beta   90.00
_cell.angle_gamma   90.00
#
_symmetry.space_group_name_H-M   'P 1'
#
loop_
_entity.id
_entity.type
_entity.pdbx_description
1 polymer ?
#
loop_
_entity_poly.entity_id
_entity_poly.type
_entity_poly.pdbx_seq_one_letter_code
_entity_poly.pdbx_strand_id
1 'polypeptide(L)'
;MHITGSIAALLLSTLAAPALAANMATCLLDKLPGTQNDVAAQAVFQVCSAEHPGGIQAVPQGDGRGMLGFKSGPECTAKKAGDTRSTAAAQIIGSACIRLYDEPNFFDKFHR
;
A
#
# COMPACT_ATOMS: atom_id res chain seq x y z
N MET A 1 13.55 -6.32 54.37
CA MET A 1 13.31 -7.38 53.37
C MET A 1 11.84 -7.27 52.93
N HIS A 2 11.59 -7.25 51.61
CA HIS A 2 10.28 -7.11 50.91
C HIS A 2 9.65 -5.70 50.92
N ILE A 3 9.96 -4.84 49.94
CA ILE A 3 9.45 -4.71 48.55
C ILE A 3 8.06 -4.04 48.50
N THR A 4 8.12 -2.73 48.24
CA THR A 4 7.03 -1.85 47.79
C THR A 4 6.47 -2.32 46.44
N GLY A 5 5.18 -2.68 46.38
CA GLY A 5 4.51 -3.12 45.15
C GLY A 5 3.43 -2.13 44.71
N SER A 6 3.81 -1.05 44.04
CA SER A 6 2.89 -0.24 43.22
C SER A 6 2.85 -0.87 41.82
N ILE A 7 1.81 -1.63 41.52
CA ILE A 7 1.56 -2.16 40.17
C ILE A 7 0.12 -1.85 39.81
N ALA A 8 -0.11 -0.75 39.08
CA ALA A 8 -1.25 -0.58 38.16
C ALA A 8 -1.11 0.72 37.35
N ALA A 9 0.03 0.92 36.70
CA ALA A 9 0.11 1.81 35.55
C ALA A 9 0.34 0.92 34.32
N LEU A 10 -0.74 0.30 33.82
CA LEU A 10 -0.74 -0.32 32.51
C LEU A 10 -0.65 0.79 31.47
N LEU A 11 0.59 1.18 31.13
CA LEU A 11 0.89 1.86 29.88
C LEU A 11 0.53 0.92 28.72
N LEU A 12 -0.68 1.02 28.19
CA LEU A 12 -0.97 0.62 26.81
C LEU A 12 -0.41 1.70 25.88
N SER A 13 0.90 1.77 25.78
CA SER A 13 1.57 2.43 24.66
C SER A 13 1.50 1.46 23.49
N THR A 14 0.36 1.41 22.80
CA THR A 14 0.30 0.83 21.46
C THR A 14 1.30 1.60 20.61
N LEU A 15 2.44 0.97 20.30
CA LEU A 15 3.33 1.44 19.26
C LEU A 15 2.47 1.55 17.99
N ALA A 16 2.06 2.76 17.64
CA ALA A 16 1.70 3.09 16.28
C ALA A 16 3.00 3.01 15.49
N ALA A 17 3.42 1.78 15.15
CA ALA A 17 4.41 1.61 14.11
C ALA A 17 3.87 2.38 12.90
N PRO A 18 4.65 3.28 12.28
CA PRO A 18 4.24 3.80 11.00
C PRO A 18 3.99 2.56 10.14
N ALA A 19 2.81 2.48 9.52
CA ALA A 19 2.51 1.40 8.60
C ALA A 19 3.59 1.47 7.51
N LEU A 20 4.68 0.70 7.68
CA LEU A 20 5.57 0.41 6.59
C LEU A 20 4.68 -0.31 5.61
N ALA A 21 4.37 0.37 4.51
CA ALA A 21 3.78 -0.24 3.35
C ALA A 21 4.48 -1.60 3.13
N ALA A 22 3.71 -2.69 3.24
CA ALA A 22 4.27 -4.03 3.27
C ALA A 22 4.97 -4.39 1.95
N ASN A 23 4.63 -3.70 0.86
CA ASN A 23 5.17 -3.92 -0.47
C ASN A 23 5.05 -2.67 -1.37
N MET A 24 5.64 -2.74 -2.57
CA MET A 24 5.63 -1.66 -3.57
C MET A 24 4.23 -1.09 -3.84
N ALA A 25 3.22 -1.96 -4.04
CA ALA A 25 1.87 -1.50 -4.35
C ALA A 25 1.27 -0.69 -3.19
N THR A 26 1.42 -1.18 -1.95
CA THR A 26 0.94 -0.43 -0.77
C THR A 26 1.66 0.90 -0.59
N CYS A 27 2.97 0.98 -0.88
CA CYS A 27 3.73 2.23 -0.76
C CYS A 27 3.20 3.28 -1.74
N LEU A 28 2.96 2.86 -2.98
CA LEU A 28 2.39 3.72 -4.01
C LEU A 28 0.98 4.20 -3.63
N LEU A 29 0.12 3.32 -3.10
CA LEU A 29 -1.24 3.67 -2.70
C LEU A 29 -1.32 4.57 -1.45
N ASP A 30 -0.27 4.60 -0.64
CA ASP A 30 -0.18 5.49 0.52
C ASP A 30 0.34 6.88 0.15
N LYS A 31 1.25 6.97 -0.83
CA LYS A 31 1.97 8.22 -1.14
C LYS A 31 1.47 8.96 -2.40
N LEU A 32 0.90 8.27 -3.39
CA LEU A 32 0.47 8.91 -4.65
C LEU A 32 -0.87 9.65 -4.60
N PRO A 33 -1.89 9.25 -3.82
CA PRO A 33 -3.17 9.96 -3.80
C PRO A 33 -3.02 11.46 -3.52
N GLY A 34 -3.69 12.30 -4.32
CA GLY A 34 -3.62 13.76 -4.19
C GLY A 34 -2.38 14.39 -4.82
N THR A 35 -1.55 13.61 -5.54
CA THR A 35 -0.40 14.15 -6.26
C THR A 35 -0.83 15.07 -7.40
N GLN A 36 -0.23 16.26 -7.45
CA GLN A 36 -0.69 17.35 -8.31
C GLN A 36 -0.04 17.39 -9.69
N ASN A 37 1.13 16.76 -9.88
CA ASN A 37 1.87 16.76 -11.14
C ASN A 37 2.76 15.52 -11.28
N ASP A 38 3.19 15.24 -12.50
CA ASP A 38 3.91 14.01 -12.82
C ASP A 38 5.33 13.97 -12.23
N VAL A 39 5.98 15.12 -12.01
CA VAL A 39 7.31 15.17 -11.37
C VAL A 39 7.22 14.66 -9.93
N ALA A 40 6.20 15.10 -9.19
CA ALA A 40 5.95 14.60 -7.85
C ALA A 40 5.60 13.10 -7.86
N ALA A 41 4.82 12.63 -8.86
CA ALA A 41 4.49 11.22 -9.01
C ALA A 41 5.74 10.35 -9.21
N GLN A 42 6.66 10.81 -10.06
CA GLN A 42 7.94 10.12 -10.30
C GLN A 42 8.81 10.11 -9.04
N ALA A 43 8.89 11.21 -8.31
CA ALA A 43 9.64 11.25 -7.05
C ALA A 43 9.10 10.22 -6.03
N VAL A 44 7.78 10.13 -5.87
CA VAL A 44 7.14 9.11 -5.03
C VAL A 44 7.47 7.71 -5.52
N PHE A 45 7.39 7.47 -6.83
CA PHE A 45 7.73 6.17 -7.42
C PHE A 45 9.18 5.77 -7.12
N GLN A 46 10.13 6.70 -7.21
CA GLN A 46 11.54 6.42 -6.89
C GLN A 46 11.74 6.10 -5.41
N VAL A 47 11.05 6.82 -4.51
CA VAL A 47 11.08 6.51 -3.06
C VAL A 47 10.59 5.09 -2.82
N CYS A 48 9.41 4.74 -3.34
CA CYS A 48 8.87 3.39 -3.16
C CYS A 48 9.74 2.31 -3.84
N SER A 49 10.36 2.61 -4.98
CA SER A 49 11.25 1.66 -5.66
C SER A 49 12.53 1.39 -4.87
N ALA A 50 13.08 2.41 -4.22
CA ALA A 50 14.25 2.27 -3.35
C ALA A 50 13.92 1.45 -2.09
N GLU A 51 12.72 1.63 -1.53
CA GLU A 51 12.23 0.86 -0.37
C GLU A 51 11.85 -0.59 -0.76
N HIS A 52 11.44 -0.82 -2.01
CA HIS A 52 10.96 -2.11 -2.51
C HIS A 52 11.63 -2.50 -3.83
N PRO A 53 12.88 -3.00 -3.81
CA PRO A 53 13.68 -3.27 -5.01
C PRO A 53 13.10 -4.35 -5.94
N GLY A 54 12.20 -5.21 -5.44
CA GLY A 54 11.46 -6.18 -6.26
C GLY A 54 10.37 -5.55 -7.13
N GLY A 55 10.08 -4.26 -6.94
CA GLY A 55 9.09 -3.51 -7.71
C GLY A 55 7.67 -4.06 -7.58
N ILE A 56 6.82 -3.70 -8.53
CA ILE A 56 5.41 -4.10 -8.55
C ILE A 56 5.24 -5.59 -8.88
N GLN A 57 6.21 -6.18 -9.59
CA GLN A 57 6.18 -7.59 -10.00
C GLN A 57 6.32 -8.53 -8.81
N ALA A 58 7.09 -8.14 -7.78
CA ALA A 58 7.25 -8.91 -6.55
C ALA A 58 5.99 -8.95 -5.68
N VAL A 59 5.02 -8.05 -5.92
CA VAL A 59 3.72 -8.09 -5.23
C VAL A 59 2.91 -9.24 -5.81
N PRO A 60 2.43 -10.21 -5.01
CA PRO A 60 1.52 -11.23 -5.51
C PRO A 60 0.23 -10.63 -6.09
N GLN A 61 -0.27 -11.18 -7.19
CA GLN A 61 -1.58 -10.79 -7.71
C GLN A 61 -2.66 -11.10 -6.68
N GLY A 62 -3.51 -10.12 -6.37
CA GLY A 62 -4.63 -10.26 -5.43
C GLY A 62 -4.25 -10.21 -3.95
N ASP A 63 -3.02 -9.81 -3.60
CA ASP A 63 -2.49 -9.82 -2.22
C ASP A 63 -3.26 -8.89 -1.25
N GLY A 64 -3.95 -7.87 -1.78
CA GLY A 64 -4.79 -6.96 -1.00
C GLY A 64 -6.23 -7.44 -0.80
N ARG A 65 -6.64 -8.55 -1.44
CA ARG A 65 -8.01 -9.08 -1.30
C ARG A 65 -8.24 -9.61 0.11
N GLY A 66 -9.44 -9.41 0.65
CA GLY A 66 -9.82 -9.88 1.98
C GLY A 66 -11.12 -9.23 2.47
N MET A 67 -11.54 -9.55 3.70
CA MET A 67 -12.82 -9.03 4.25
C MET A 67 -12.86 -7.50 4.40
N LEU A 68 -11.71 -6.85 4.55
CA LEU A 68 -11.58 -5.41 4.75
C LEU A 68 -11.00 -4.67 3.53
N GLY A 69 -10.67 -5.39 2.45
CA GLY A 69 -10.08 -4.83 1.24
C GLY A 69 -11.12 -4.35 0.23
N PHE A 70 -10.65 -3.68 -0.82
CA PHE A 70 -11.50 -3.38 -1.99
C PHE A 70 -11.87 -4.68 -2.72
N LYS A 71 -13.02 -4.68 -3.39
CA LYS A 71 -13.52 -5.87 -4.11
C LYS A 71 -12.85 -6.04 -5.47
N SER A 72 -12.35 -4.95 -6.06
CA SER A 72 -11.68 -4.93 -7.35
C SER A 72 -10.68 -3.78 -7.50
N GLY A 73 -9.77 -3.90 -8.46
CA GLY A 73 -8.83 -2.85 -8.86
C GLY A 73 -9.53 -1.56 -9.29
N PRO A 74 -10.57 -1.61 -10.14
CA PRO A 74 -11.34 -0.41 -10.50
C PRO A 74 -12.00 0.30 -9.31
N GLU A 75 -12.55 -0.44 -8.34
CA GLU A 75 -13.13 0.16 -7.12
C GLU A 75 -12.05 0.88 -6.29
N CYS A 76 -10.91 0.22 -6.08
CA CYS A 76 -9.75 0.81 -5.42
C CYS A 76 -9.27 2.08 -6.15
N THR A 77 -9.19 2.02 -7.48
CA THR A 77 -8.67 3.11 -8.32
C THR A 77 -9.59 4.31 -8.25
N ALA A 78 -10.89 4.11 -8.42
CA ALA A 78 -11.89 5.17 -8.31
C ALA A 78 -11.81 5.86 -6.94
N LYS A 79 -11.58 5.10 -5.86
CA LYS A 79 -11.47 5.65 -4.51
C LYS A 79 -10.14 6.38 -4.26
N LYS A 80 -9.02 5.82 -4.70
CA LYS A 80 -7.67 6.31 -4.37
C LYS A 80 -7.14 7.37 -5.34
N ALA A 81 -7.51 7.30 -6.61
CA ALA A 81 -7.08 8.26 -7.63
C ALA A 81 -8.05 9.43 -7.82
N GLY A 82 -9.26 9.40 -7.23
CA GLY A 82 -10.33 10.35 -7.51
C GLY A 82 -9.97 11.83 -7.36
N ASP A 83 -9.10 12.16 -6.40
CA ASP A 83 -8.64 13.53 -6.14
C ASP A 83 -7.22 13.82 -6.68
N THR A 84 -6.66 12.92 -7.50
CA THR A 84 -5.29 13.02 -8.02
C THR A 84 -5.28 13.72 -9.38
N ARG A 85 -4.59 14.86 -9.49
CA ARG A 85 -4.52 15.63 -10.76
C ARG A 85 -3.44 15.13 -11.71
N SER A 86 -2.38 14.53 -11.19
CA SER A 86 -1.32 13.93 -12.03
C SER A 86 -1.85 12.71 -12.78
N THR A 87 -1.77 12.76 -14.10
CA THR A 87 -2.13 11.62 -14.96
C THR A 87 -1.20 10.43 -14.69
N ALA A 88 0.10 10.67 -14.51
CA ALA A 88 1.06 9.61 -14.19
C ALA A 88 0.73 8.96 -12.84
N ALA A 89 0.46 9.74 -11.79
CA ALA A 89 0.08 9.21 -10.49
C ALA A 89 -1.22 8.39 -10.58
N ALA A 90 -2.25 8.88 -11.27
CA ALA A 90 -3.52 8.16 -11.43
C ALA A 90 -3.32 6.80 -12.11
N GLN A 91 -2.47 6.72 -13.15
CA GLN A 91 -2.15 5.47 -13.82
C GLN A 91 -1.40 4.49 -12.91
N ILE A 92 -0.42 4.98 -12.13
CA ILE A 92 0.35 4.16 -11.20
C ILE A 92 -0.53 3.67 -10.04
N ILE A 93 -1.44 4.51 -9.52
CA ILE A 93 -2.45 4.09 -8.54
C ILE A 93 -3.31 2.96 -9.14
N GLY A 94 -3.74 3.12 -10.40
CA GLY A 94 -4.52 2.11 -11.10
C GLY A 94 -3.81 0.77 -11.20
N SER A 95 -2.54 0.75 -11.60
CA SER A 95 -1.77 -0.49 -11.71
C SER A 95 -1.53 -1.15 -10.34
N ALA A 96 -1.24 -0.37 -9.30
CA ALA A 96 -1.11 -0.87 -7.94
C ALA A 96 -2.43 -1.46 -7.41
N CYS A 97 -3.56 -0.80 -7.66
CA CYS A 97 -4.88 -1.28 -7.31
C CYS A 97 -5.23 -2.60 -8.05
N ILE A 98 -4.99 -2.67 -9.35
CA ILE A 98 -5.20 -3.91 -10.13
C ILE A 98 -4.34 -5.04 -9.56
N ARG A 99 -3.06 -4.77 -9.28
CA ARG A 99 -2.15 -5.79 -8.73
C ARG A 99 -2.65 -6.35 -7.39
N LEU A 100 -3.15 -5.47 -6.52
CA LEU A 100 -3.59 -5.87 -5.17
C LEU A 100 -4.99 -6.48 -5.14
N TYR A 101 -5.92 -6.04 -5.99
CA TYR A 101 -7.34 -6.32 -5.78
C TYR A 101 -8.01 -7.09 -6.92
N ASP A 102 -7.41 -7.20 -8.10
CA ASP A 102 -7.95 -8.08 -9.14
C ASP A 102 -7.57 -9.53 -8.89
N GLU A 103 -8.49 -10.43 -9.25
CA GLU A 103 -8.27 -11.86 -9.08
C GLU A 103 -7.09 -12.36 -9.92
N PRO A 104 -6.28 -13.30 -9.41
CA PRO A 104 -5.23 -13.92 -10.19
C PRO A 104 -5.83 -14.59 -11.43
N ASN A 105 -5.37 -14.18 -12.61
CA ASN A 105 -5.73 -14.87 -13.83
C ASN A 105 -4.94 -16.19 -13.95
N PHE A 106 -5.19 -16.95 -15.03
CA PHE A 106 -4.50 -18.22 -15.27
C PHE A 106 -2.98 -18.07 -15.23
N PHE A 107 -2.42 -17.04 -15.83
CA PHE A 107 -0.97 -16.83 -15.90
C PHE A 107 -0.39 -16.48 -14.52
N ASP A 108 -1.06 -15.65 -13.72
CA ASP A 108 -0.62 -15.30 -12.36
C ASP A 108 -0.54 -16.51 -11.41
N LYS A 109 -1.34 -17.55 -11.67
CA LYS A 109 -1.37 -18.77 -10.85
C LYS A 109 -0.26 -19.76 -11.19
N PHE A 110 0.22 -19.76 -12.44
CA PHE A 110 1.13 -20.79 -12.95
C PHE A 110 2.51 -20.28 -13.40
N HIS A 111 2.74 -18.96 -13.40
CA HIS A 111 4.04 -18.34 -13.74
C HIS A 111 4.63 -17.53 -12.58
N ARG A 112 4.51 -18.03 -11.35
CA ARG A 112 5.11 -17.39 -10.17
C ARG A 112 6.44 -18.02 -9.79
#